data_AF-A0A7K3ZNU3-F1
#
_entry.id   AF-A0A7K3ZNU3-F1
#
_cell.length_a   1.000
_cell.length_b   1.000
_cell.length_c   1.000
_cell.angle_alpha   90.00
_cell.angle_beta   90.00
_cell.angle_gamma   90.00
#
_symmetry.space_group_name_H-M   'P 1'
#
loop_
_entity.id
_entity.type
_entity.pdbx_description
1 polymer ?
#
loop_
_entity_poly.entity_id
_entity_poly.type
_entity_poly.pdbx_seq_one_letter_code
_entity_poly.pdbx_strand_id
1 'polypeptide(L)' 'MHYPAGKAALISNAQNKAAPNDVMDLINKLPDKTYTSPIDITKEIGKIE' A
#
# COMPACT_ATOMS: atom_id res chain seq x y z
N MET A 1 -3.94 -3.32 11.85
CA MET A 1 -4.29 -3.45 10.42
C MET A 1 -5.09 -4.71 10.25
N HIS A 2 -6.34 -4.59 9.81
CA HIS A 2 -7.16 -5.74 9.43
C HIS A 2 -7.25 -5.75 7.90
N TYR A 3 -7.00 -6.92 7.32
CA TYR A 3 -7.25 -7.16 5.91
C TYR A 3 -8.65 -7.78 5.76
N PRO A 4 -9.36 -7.52 4.66
CA PRO A 4 -8.94 -6.78 3.47
C PRO A 4 -8.85 -5.25 3.66
N ALA A 5 -7.89 -4.62 2.99
CA ALA A 5 -7.67 -3.17 2.99
C ALA A 5 -7.49 -2.65 1.55
N GLY A 6 -8.21 -1.59 1.19
CA GLY A 6 -8.04 -0.92 -0.11
C GLY A 6 -6.87 0.08 -0.12
N LYS A 7 -6.52 0.58 -1.30
CA LYS A 7 -5.48 1.60 -1.50
C LYS A 7 -5.63 2.79 -0.54
N ALA A 8 -6.83 3.32 -0.36
CA ALA A 8 -7.10 4.43 0.56
C ALA A 8 -6.74 4.12 2.02
N ALA A 9 -7.01 2.89 2.49
CA ALA A 9 -6.65 2.45 3.83
C ALA A 9 -5.12 2.30 3.98
N LEU A 10 -4.42 1.89 2.93
CA LEU A 10 -2.96 1.83 2.91
C LEU A 10 -2.34 3.22 3.00
N ILE A 11 -2.86 4.18 2.21
CA ILE A 11 -2.44 5.59 2.25
C ILE A 11 -2.67 6.16 3.65
N SER A 12 -3.87 5.99 4.20
CA SER A 12 -4.21 6.50 5.54
C SER A 12 -3.30 5.90 6.63
N ASN A 13 -3.03 4.60 6.58
CA ASN A 13 -2.12 3.96 7.54
C ASN A 13 -0.66 4.38 7.33
N ALA A 14 -0.20 4.53 6.08
CA ALA A 14 1.13 5.01 5.76
C ALA A 14 1.33 6.45 6.26
N GLN A 15 0.36 7.34 6.02
CA GLN A 15 0.34 8.70 6.55
C GLN A 15 0.34 8.72 8.09
N ASN A 16 -0.50 7.89 8.72
CA ASN A 16 -0.58 7.79 10.18
C ASN A 16 0.74 7.33 10.80
N LYS A 17 1.49 6.47 10.10
CA LYS A 17 2.82 5.99 10.50
C LYS A 17 3.97 6.90 10.09
N ALA A 18 3.69 8.09 9.55
CA ALA A 18 4.70 9.00 9.00
C ALA A 18 5.63 8.28 8.00
N ALA A 19 5.05 7.50 7.10
CA ALA A 19 5.80 6.76 6.10
C ALA A 19 6.59 7.71 5.19
N PRO A 20 7.80 7.32 4.74
CA PRO A 20 8.59 8.09 3.80
C PRO A 20 7.83 8.39 2.51
N ASN A 21 8.20 9.48 1.84
CA ASN A 21 7.62 9.85 0.53
C ASN A 21 7.80 8.74 -0.50
N ASP A 22 8.93 8.03 -0.50
CA ASP A 22 9.16 6.89 -1.40
C ASP A 22 8.10 5.79 -1.22
N VAL A 23 7.72 5.50 0.03
CA VAL A 23 6.68 4.51 0.33
C VAL A 23 5.31 5.01 -0.13
N MET A 24 5.02 6.29 0.06
CA MET A 24 3.79 6.92 -0.41
C MET A 24 3.67 6.89 -1.93
N ASP A 25 4.78 7.15 -2.65
CA ASP A 25 4.83 7.08 -4.12
C ASP A 25 4.62 5.65 -4.62
N LEU A 26 5.23 4.65 -3.98
CA LEU A 26 4.99 3.24 -4.30
C LEU A 26 3.53 2.86 -4.09
N ILE A 27 2.93 3.24 -2.95
CA ILE A 27 1.51 3.00 -2.68
C ILE A 27 0.62 3.76 -3.69
N ASN A 28 1.05 4.92 -4.17
CA ASN A 28 0.29 5.68 -5.16
C ASN A 28 0.37 5.05 -6.57
N LYS A 29 1.47 4.39 -6.90
CA LYS A 29 1.62 3.59 -8.13
C LYS A 29 0.84 2.27 -8.09
N LEU A 30 0.45 1.79 -6.91
CA LEU A 30 -0.36 0.59 -6.78
C LEU A 30 -1.75 0.78 -7.43
N PRO A 31 -2.27 -0.29 -8.09
CA PRO A 31 -3.61 -0.28 -8.64
C PRO A 31 -4.65 -0.09 -7.53
N ASP A 32 -5.76 0.58 -7.86
CA ASP A 32 -6.88 0.71 -6.93
C ASP A 32 -7.61 -0.63 -6.82
N LYS A 33 -7.16 -1.45 -5.87
CA LYS A 33 -7.75 -2.75 -5.56
C LYS A 33 -7.72 -3.02 -4.07
N THR A 34 -8.49 -4.03 -3.68
CA THR A 34 -8.54 -4.52 -2.31
C THR A 34 -7.44 -5.54 -2.10
N TYR A 35 -6.51 -5.22 -1.19
CA TYR A 35 -5.46 -6.12 -0.78
C TYR A 35 -5.96 -6.98 0.38
N THR A 36 -5.84 -8.29 0.26
CA THR A 36 -6.27 -9.24 1.29
C THR A 36 -5.16 -9.60 2.26
N SER A 37 -3.92 -9.15 2.01
CA SER A 37 -2.76 -9.43 2.85
C SER A 37 -1.62 -8.44 2.58
N PRO A 38 -0.70 -8.23 3.54
CA PRO A 38 0.48 -7.39 3.33
C PRO A 38 1.38 -7.93 2.21
N ILE A 39 1.41 -9.26 2.07
CA ILE A 39 2.21 -9.97 1.07
C ILE A 39 1.76 -9.58 -0.35
N ASP A 40 0.46 -9.38 -0.58
CA ASP A 40 -0.06 -8.98 -1.89
C ASP A 40 0.43 -7.57 -2.27
N ILE A 41 0.48 -6.67 -1.29
CA ILE A 41 1.03 -5.32 -1.44
C ILE A 41 2.51 -5.39 -1.81
N THR A 42 3.33 -6.09 -1.02
CA THR A 42 4.77 -6.21 -1.29
C THR A 42 5.05 -6.86 -2.63
N LYS A 43 4.25 -7.86 -3.01
CA LYS A 43 4.36 -8.53 -4.32
C LYS A 43 4.04 -7.60 -5.48
N GLU A 44 3.08 -6.69 -5.32
CA GLU A 44 2.80 -5.69 -6.35
C GLU A 44 3.82 -4.58 -6.40
N ILE A 45 4.29 -4.10 -5.25
CA ILE A 45 5.37 -3.10 -5.20
C ILE A 45 6.60 -3.64 -5.94
N GLY A 46 6.99 -4.90 -5.70
CA GLY A 46 8.12 -5.53 -6.40
C GLY A 46 7.90 -5.82 -7.90
N LYS A 47 6.69 -5.60 -8.44
CA LYS A 47 6.43 -5.65 -9.90
C LYS A 47 6.51 -4.28 -10.57
N ILE A 48 6.57 -3.21 -9.79
CA ILE A 48 6.64 -1.82 -10.27
C ILE A 48 8.09 -1.38 -10.48
N GLU A 49 9.06 -2.17 -9.99
CA GLU A 49 10.51 -2.04 -10.29
C GLU A 49 10.92 -2.63 -11.64
#